data_AF-A0A0P7VLQ3-F1
#
_entry.id   AF-A0A0P7VLQ3-F1
#
_cell.length_a   1.000
_cell.length_b   1.000
_cell.length_c   1.000
_cell.angle_alpha   90.00
_cell.angle_beta   90.00
_cell.angle_gamma   90.00
#
_symmetry.space_group_name_H-M   'P 1'
#
loop_
_entity.id
_entity.type
_entity.pdbx_description
1 polymer ?
#
loop_
_entity_poly.entity_id
_entity_poly.type
_entity_poly.pdbx_seq_one_letter_code
_entity_poly.pdbx_strand_id
1 'polypeptide(L)'
;SHLVCSHLTGLFFRTLHFLEHDIKPVFVFDGTPPAQKKNEVSMQAAALTVSWTSFAMRLEKRAKTAGYTGSYIKGKDSPHIQDCKRILQLLGVPCIQAPGDGEAFCAQLVKEGKVHAVASEDMDTMPFGSELLIRQFDAKKEGDVMEYSLSKLLDILQLTHKEFVDLCILLGCDYCEKIQGLGPRRALKLIQQYKTIEDVVLHVNRKTHPIPVSWKYQEARRLFLETQQSDQPDLIWTEPNEEELVHFLCEEKHIKVRGRMQKFHKMLQERRKEREENSKQARMEDFFRVTRRRQ
;
A
#
# COMPACT_ATOMS: atom_id res chain seq x y z
N SER A 1 -1.89 28.68 -11.33
CA SER A 1 -2.46 27.59 -12.16
C SER A 1 -1.58 26.32 -12.23
N HIS A 2 -0.32 26.32 -11.77
CA HIS A 2 0.60 25.17 -11.93
C HIS A 2 0.48 24.00 -10.93
N LEU A 3 -0.36 24.08 -9.89
CA LEU A 3 -0.44 23.03 -8.86
C LEU A 3 -1.44 21.90 -9.16
N VAL A 4 -2.33 22.04 -10.15
CA VAL A 4 -3.52 21.18 -10.27
C VAL A 4 -3.26 19.80 -10.93
N CYS A 5 -2.15 19.60 -11.65
CA CYS A 5 -1.89 18.36 -12.41
C CYS A 5 -0.61 17.58 -12.00
N SER A 6 0.02 17.90 -10.87
CA SER A 6 1.26 17.24 -10.42
C SER A 6 1.08 15.74 -10.14
N HIS A 7 -0.06 15.36 -9.54
CA HIS A 7 -0.39 13.98 -9.21
C HIS A 7 -0.61 13.11 -10.46
N LEU A 8 -1.34 13.60 -11.46
CA LEU A 8 -1.56 12.90 -12.74
C LEU A 8 -0.25 12.71 -13.51
N THR A 9 0.57 13.78 -13.54
CA THR A 9 1.90 13.74 -14.16
C THR A 9 2.78 12.68 -13.47
N GLY A 10 2.84 12.70 -12.15
CA GLY A 10 3.61 11.74 -11.35
C GLY A 10 3.15 10.30 -11.59
N LEU A 11 1.84 10.07 -11.54
CA LEU A 11 1.23 8.75 -11.76
C LEU A 11 1.56 8.21 -13.15
N PHE A 12 1.35 9.01 -14.21
CA PHE A 12 1.63 8.61 -15.59
C PHE A 12 3.10 8.22 -15.78
N PHE A 13 4.04 9.12 -15.45
CA PHE A 13 5.46 8.86 -15.70
C PHE A 13 6.02 7.72 -14.85
N ARG A 14 5.56 7.59 -13.60
CA ARG A 14 5.98 6.49 -12.72
C ARG A 14 5.46 5.15 -13.20
N THR A 15 4.17 5.08 -13.54
CA THR A 15 3.56 3.85 -14.06
C THR A 15 4.23 3.42 -15.36
N LEU A 16 4.46 4.36 -16.27
CA LEU A 16 5.15 4.09 -17.53
C LEU A 16 6.57 3.54 -17.29
N HIS A 17 7.33 4.13 -16.36
CA HIS A 17 8.65 3.65 -15.99
C HIS A 17 8.63 2.22 -15.46
N PHE A 18 7.65 1.86 -14.62
CA PHE A 18 7.50 0.47 -14.17
C PHE A 18 7.26 -0.49 -15.33
N LEU A 19 6.34 -0.15 -16.23
CA LEU A 19 6.04 -0.97 -17.40
C LEU A 19 7.27 -1.12 -18.32
N GLU A 20 8.11 -0.08 -18.44
CA GLU A 20 9.37 -0.15 -19.18
C GLU A 20 10.40 -1.10 -18.57
N HIS A 21 10.36 -1.30 -17.26
CA HIS A 21 11.22 -2.25 -16.58
C HIS A 21 10.56 -3.64 -16.39
N ASP A 22 9.50 -3.94 -17.16
CA ASP A 22 8.71 -5.18 -17.07
C ASP A 22 8.14 -5.43 -15.65
N ILE A 23 8.01 -4.35 -14.86
CA ILE A 23 7.35 -4.36 -13.56
C ILE A 23 5.84 -4.19 -13.84
N LYS A 24 5.04 -5.09 -13.28
CA LYS A 24 3.59 -5.12 -13.46
C LYS A 24 2.90 -4.53 -12.22
N PRO A 25 2.67 -3.20 -12.16
CA PRO A 25 2.02 -2.59 -11.01
C PRO A 25 0.55 -2.97 -10.94
N VAL A 26 0.02 -3.10 -9.73
CA VAL A 26 -1.41 -3.09 -9.42
C VAL A 26 -1.66 -1.92 -8.48
N PHE A 27 -2.60 -1.05 -8.81
CA PHE A 27 -2.95 0.07 -7.93
C PHE A 27 -4.15 -0.30 -7.08
N VAL A 28 -4.01 -0.18 -5.76
CA VAL A 28 -5.08 -0.38 -4.80
C VAL A 28 -5.50 0.99 -4.26
N PHE A 29 -6.79 1.29 -4.36
CA PHE A 29 -7.39 2.49 -3.79
C PHE A 29 -8.10 2.12 -2.50
N ASP A 30 -7.96 2.97 -1.47
CA ASP A 30 -8.66 2.82 -0.19
C ASP A 30 -10.17 2.75 -0.40
N GLY A 31 -10.81 1.78 0.24
CA GLY A 31 -12.24 1.59 0.32
C GLY A 31 -12.98 2.73 1.00
N THR A 32 -14.31 2.70 0.84
CA THR A 32 -15.17 3.60 1.60
C THR A 32 -15.79 2.84 2.78
N PRO A 33 -15.80 3.41 3.99
CA PRO A 33 -16.58 2.83 5.08
C PRO A 33 -18.04 2.72 4.62
N PRO A 34 -18.71 1.57 4.84
CA PRO A 34 -20.09 1.39 4.42
C PRO A 34 -20.94 2.49 5.06
N ALA A 35 -21.71 3.19 4.23
CA ALA A 35 -22.70 4.14 4.71
C ALA A 35 -23.74 3.37 5.54
N GLN A 36 -23.63 3.46 6.86
CA GLN A 36 -24.58 2.98 7.88
C GLN A 36 -25.72 2.12 7.32
N LYS A 37 -25.46 0.82 7.09
CA LYS A 37 -26.54 -0.17 7.05
C LYS A 37 -27.05 -0.30 8.48
N LYS A 38 -27.99 0.58 8.85
CA LYS A 38 -28.86 0.40 10.00
C LYS A 38 -29.63 -0.90 9.76
N ASN A 39 -29.62 -1.78 10.75
CA ASN A 39 -30.38 -3.03 10.84
C ASN A 39 -29.59 -4.29 10.45
N GLU A 40 -28.67 -4.70 11.33
CA GLU A 40 -28.62 -6.07 11.89
C GLU A 40 -27.45 -6.15 12.88
N VAL A 41 -27.77 -6.33 14.16
CA VAL A 41 -26.77 -6.43 15.24
C VAL A 41 -26.48 -7.91 15.48
N SER A 42 -25.51 -8.45 14.73
CA SER A 42 -24.79 -9.66 15.12
C SER A 42 -23.50 -9.29 15.86
N MET A 43 -22.93 -10.20 16.66
CA MET A 43 -21.60 -9.98 17.28
C MET A 43 -20.50 -9.68 16.24
N GLN A 44 -20.64 -10.18 15.01
CA GLN A 44 -19.78 -9.81 13.87
C GLN A 44 -20.04 -8.38 13.41
N ALA A 45 -21.28 -7.89 13.43
CA ALA A 45 -21.60 -6.51 13.11
C ALA A 45 -20.96 -5.51 14.11
N ALA A 46 -20.85 -5.85 15.40
CA ALA A 46 -20.18 -5.00 16.38
C ALA A 46 -18.66 -4.90 16.12
N ALA A 47 -18.00 -6.02 15.86
CA ALA A 47 -16.57 -6.05 15.52
C ALA A 47 -16.28 -5.29 14.20
N LEU A 48 -17.12 -5.49 13.18
CA LEU A 48 -17.07 -4.73 11.94
C LEU A 48 -17.30 -3.24 12.20
N THR A 49 -18.31 -2.86 12.99
CA THR A 49 -18.63 -1.45 13.31
C THR A 49 -17.44 -0.72 13.93
N VAL A 50 -16.74 -1.38 14.86
CA VAL A 50 -15.54 -0.85 15.49
C VAL A 50 -14.39 -0.73 14.48
N SER A 51 -14.11 -1.80 13.73
CA SER A 51 -13.12 -1.79 12.64
C SER A 51 -13.37 -0.66 11.64
N TRP A 52 -14.63 -0.45 11.26
CA TRP A 52 -15.06 0.63 10.37
C TRP A 52 -14.91 2.01 10.99
N THR A 53 -15.17 2.14 12.29
CA THR A 53 -15.03 3.41 13.01
C THR A 53 -13.57 3.83 13.03
N SER A 54 -12.65 2.92 13.39
CA SER A 54 -11.21 3.19 13.38
C SER A 54 -10.70 3.47 11.96
N PHE A 55 -11.16 2.71 10.97
CA PHE A 55 -10.84 2.97 9.56
C PHE A 55 -11.34 4.35 9.09
N ALA A 56 -12.57 4.72 9.43
CA ALA A 56 -13.14 6.02 9.08
C ALA A 56 -12.37 7.18 9.75
N MET A 57 -11.97 7.04 11.02
CA MET A 57 -11.13 8.02 11.70
C MET A 57 -9.77 8.19 11.00
N ARG A 58 -9.16 7.08 10.55
CA ARG A 58 -7.89 7.11 9.80
C ARG A 58 -8.04 7.85 8.47
N LEU A 59 -9.07 7.54 7.69
CA LEU A 59 -9.34 8.25 6.43
C LEU A 59 -9.51 9.75 6.65
N GLU A 60 -10.21 10.15 7.71
CA GLU A 60 -10.39 11.55 8.05
C GLU A 60 -9.07 12.24 8.42
N LYS A 61 -8.23 11.56 9.22
CA LYS A 61 -6.88 12.04 9.58
C LYS A 61 -6.00 12.21 8.34
N ARG A 62 -5.97 11.22 7.44
CA ARG A 62 -5.24 11.26 6.17
C ARG A 62 -5.73 12.39 5.26
N ALA A 63 -7.04 12.56 5.13
CA ALA A 63 -7.64 13.63 4.34
C ALA A 63 -7.22 15.02 4.86
N LYS A 64 -7.21 15.23 6.19
CA LYS A 64 -6.74 16.46 6.82
C LYS A 64 -5.25 16.70 6.57
N THR A 65 -4.40 15.68 6.72
CA THR A 65 -2.95 15.78 6.45
C THR A 65 -2.66 16.09 4.98
N ALA A 66 -3.45 15.54 4.05
CA ALA A 66 -3.33 15.80 2.63
C ALA A 66 -3.92 17.16 2.18
N GLY A 67 -4.42 17.98 3.12
CA GLY A 67 -4.94 19.32 2.81
C GLY A 67 -6.29 19.33 2.09
N TYR A 68 -7.03 18.22 2.10
CA TYR A 68 -8.39 18.19 1.58
C TYR A 68 -9.33 18.92 2.56
N THR A 69 -9.79 20.11 2.18
CA THR A 69 -10.69 20.96 2.98
C THR A 69 -12.18 20.70 2.71
N GLY A 70 -12.50 19.83 1.75
CA GLY A 70 -13.86 19.36 1.52
C GLY A 70 -14.18 18.15 2.39
N SER A 71 -15.34 18.14 3.04
CA SER A 71 -15.88 16.95 3.70
C SER A 71 -15.78 15.77 2.75
N TYR A 72 -15.18 14.66 3.18
CA TYR A 72 -15.19 13.38 2.45
C TYR A 72 -16.66 13.07 2.09
N ILE A 73 -17.07 13.32 0.84
CA ILE A 73 -18.43 13.08 0.40
C ILE A 73 -18.57 11.56 0.33
N LYS A 74 -19.22 10.99 1.35
CA LYS A 74 -19.43 9.55 1.52
C LYS A 74 -19.86 8.90 0.21
N GLY A 75 -19.04 7.98 -0.30
CA GLY A 75 -19.41 7.04 -1.35
C GLY A 75 -19.13 7.47 -2.80
N LYS A 76 -18.41 8.56 -3.07
CA LYS A 76 -17.99 8.89 -4.44
C LYS A 76 -16.51 9.28 -4.51
N ASP A 77 -15.78 8.67 -5.43
CA ASP A 77 -14.40 9.04 -5.76
C ASP A 77 -14.32 10.54 -6.03
N SER A 78 -13.28 11.19 -5.51
CA SER A 78 -13.00 12.57 -5.87
C SER A 78 -12.69 12.66 -7.37
N PRO A 79 -12.93 13.81 -8.03
CA PRO A 79 -12.54 13.99 -9.43
C PRO A 79 -11.08 13.62 -9.70
N HIS A 80 -10.18 13.88 -8.74
CA HIS A 80 -8.77 13.49 -8.82
C HIS A 80 -8.55 11.98 -8.85
N ILE A 81 -9.28 11.22 -8.02
CA ILE A 81 -9.18 9.75 -8.00
C ILE A 81 -9.74 9.17 -9.30
N GLN A 82 -10.82 9.74 -9.83
CA GLN A 82 -11.40 9.33 -11.12
C GLN A 82 -10.42 9.57 -12.28
N ASP A 83 -9.77 10.73 -12.32
CA ASP A 83 -8.72 11.02 -13.30
C ASP A 83 -7.56 10.03 -13.20
N CYS A 84 -7.10 9.71 -11.98
CA CYS A 84 -6.06 8.71 -11.75
C CYS A 84 -6.47 7.32 -12.26
N LYS A 85 -7.67 6.85 -11.91
CA LYS A 85 -8.21 5.56 -12.37
C LYS A 85 -8.32 5.53 -13.90
N ARG A 86 -8.75 6.63 -14.53
CA ARG A 86 -8.83 6.74 -16.00
C ARG A 86 -7.44 6.60 -16.65
N ILE A 87 -6.40 7.26 -16.12
CA ILE A 87 -5.03 7.11 -16.63
C ILE A 87 -4.58 5.65 -16.58
N LEU A 88 -4.80 4.99 -15.44
CA LEU A 88 -4.36 3.61 -15.22
C LEU A 88 -5.11 2.63 -16.14
N GLN A 89 -6.43 2.80 -16.29
CA GLN A 89 -7.23 2.04 -17.24
C GLN A 89 -6.72 2.21 -18.68
N LEU A 90 -6.46 3.44 -19.10
CA LEU A 90 -5.95 3.75 -20.44
C LEU A 90 -4.52 3.26 -20.66
N LEU A 91 -3.72 3.12 -19.59
CA LEU A 91 -2.41 2.45 -19.63
C LEU A 91 -2.51 0.92 -19.60
N GLY A 92 -3.71 0.35 -19.45
CA GLY A 92 -3.95 -1.09 -19.33
C GLY A 92 -3.48 -1.68 -18.00
N VAL A 93 -3.45 -0.87 -16.93
CA VAL A 93 -3.00 -1.27 -15.60
C VAL A 93 -4.20 -1.54 -14.68
N PRO A 94 -4.26 -2.71 -14.01
CA PRO A 94 -5.37 -3.05 -13.14
C PRO A 94 -5.43 -2.13 -11.91
N CYS A 95 -6.64 -1.69 -11.60
CA CYS A 95 -6.98 -0.90 -10.42
C CYS A 95 -7.98 -1.68 -9.57
N ILE A 96 -7.71 -1.81 -8.28
CA ILE A 96 -8.60 -2.47 -7.33
C ILE A 96 -9.09 -1.46 -6.33
N GLN A 97 -10.38 -1.55 -6.02
CA GLN A 97 -10.98 -0.85 -4.91
C GLN A 97 -10.94 -1.76 -3.69
N ALA A 98 -10.15 -1.42 -2.67
CA ALA A 98 -10.12 -2.19 -1.44
C ALA A 98 -11.50 -2.13 -0.74
N PRO A 99 -11.92 -3.17 -0.02
CA PRO A 99 -13.14 -3.13 0.79
C PRO A 99 -13.00 -2.13 1.94
N GLY A 100 -11.80 -2.02 2.52
CA GLY A 100 -11.47 -1.06 3.56
C GLY A 100 -10.08 -0.48 3.31
N ASP A 101 -9.13 -0.82 4.16
CA ASP A 101 -7.79 -0.25 4.11
C ASP A 101 -6.96 -0.80 2.94
N GLY A 102 -6.43 0.09 2.11
CA GLY A 102 -5.61 -0.26 0.96
C GLY A 102 -4.32 -0.96 1.38
N GLU A 103 -3.70 -0.59 2.50
CA GLU A 103 -2.48 -1.27 2.97
C GLU A 103 -2.77 -2.69 3.46
N ALA A 104 -3.90 -2.89 4.15
CA ALA A 104 -4.35 -4.21 4.59
C ALA A 104 -4.63 -5.11 3.38
N PHE A 105 -5.31 -4.56 2.37
CA PHE A 105 -5.63 -5.30 1.14
C PHE A 105 -4.37 -5.63 0.33
N CYS A 106 -3.43 -4.69 0.21
CA CYS A 106 -2.13 -4.93 -0.43
C CYS A 106 -1.34 -6.05 0.28
N ALA A 107 -1.28 -6.03 1.60
CA ALA A 107 -0.63 -7.07 2.39
C ALA A 107 -1.29 -8.45 2.16
N GLN A 108 -2.62 -8.48 2.07
CA GLN A 108 -3.37 -9.68 1.75
C GLN A 108 -3.04 -10.24 0.36
N LEU A 109 -2.96 -9.39 -0.68
CA LEU A 109 -2.58 -9.82 -2.03
C LEU A 109 -1.17 -10.46 -2.07
N VAL A 110 -0.22 -9.93 -1.28
CA VAL A 110 1.12 -10.53 -1.15
C VAL A 110 1.06 -11.87 -0.42
N LYS A 111 0.33 -11.93 0.70
CA LYS A 111 0.18 -13.16 1.51
C LYS A 111 -0.47 -14.30 0.73
N GLU A 112 -1.40 -13.99 -0.17
CA GLU A 112 -2.08 -14.95 -1.05
C GLU A 112 -1.29 -15.26 -2.33
N GLY A 113 -0.12 -14.63 -2.53
CA GLY A 113 0.76 -14.89 -3.67
C GLY A 113 0.25 -14.32 -5.01
N LYS A 114 -0.72 -13.39 -4.99
CA LYS A 114 -1.20 -12.71 -6.20
C LYS A 114 -0.22 -11.64 -6.69
N VAL A 115 0.51 -11.01 -5.78
CA VAL A 115 1.60 -10.07 -6.08
C VAL A 115 2.85 -10.38 -5.27
N HIS A 116 4.01 -9.92 -5.74
CA HIS A 116 5.30 -10.23 -5.12
C HIS A 116 5.63 -9.36 -3.89
N ALA A 117 5.22 -8.09 -3.91
CA ALA A 117 5.55 -7.12 -2.88
C ALA A 117 4.53 -5.98 -2.84
N VAL A 118 4.45 -5.29 -1.70
CA VAL A 118 3.74 -4.01 -1.60
C VAL A 118 4.72 -2.88 -1.82
N ALA A 119 4.39 -1.92 -2.70
CA ALA A 119 5.15 -0.69 -2.86
C ALA A 119 4.43 0.45 -2.11
N SER A 120 4.94 0.86 -0.96
CA SER A 120 4.35 1.92 -0.14
C SER A 120 5.41 2.62 0.69
N GLU A 121 5.22 3.91 0.99
CA GLU A 121 6.05 4.59 1.99
C GLU A 121 5.60 4.30 3.43
N ASP A 122 4.41 3.73 3.60
CA ASP A 122 3.85 3.38 4.90
C ASP A 122 4.31 1.97 5.31
N MET A 123 4.76 1.84 6.55
CA MET A 123 5.22 0.57 7.13
C MET A 123 4.08 -0.24 7.76
N ASP A 124 2.87 0.31 7.84
CA ASP A 124 1.70 -0.35 8.42
C ASP A 124 1.29 -1.62 7.64
N THR A 125 1.77 -1.81 6.41
CA THR A 125 1.61 -3.05 5.63
C THR A 125 2.27 -4.27 6.29
N MET A 126 3.33 -4.06 7.08
CA MET A 126 4.09 -5.13 7.74
C MET A 126 3.29 -5.82 8.85
N PRO A 127 2.65 -5.11 9.80
CA PRO A 127 1.78 -5.74 10.81
C PRO A 127 0.51 -6.38 10.22
N PHE A 128 0.10 -6.03 9.00
CA PHE A 128 -0.92 -6.78 8.25
C PHE A 128 -0.41 -8.12 7.68
N GLY A 129 0.89 -8.40 7.81
CA GLY A 129 1.50 -9.65 7.35
C GLY A 129 2.01 -9.61 5.91
N SER A 130 2.27 -8.43 5.34
CA SER A 130 2.97 -8.34 4.05
C SER A 130 4.37 -8.88 4.17
N GLU A 131 4.71 -9.94 3.41
CA GLU A 131 6.03 -10.56 3.48
C GLU A 131 7.14 -9.65 2.95
N LEU A 132 6.83 -8.82 1.94
CA LEU A 132 7.79 -7.95 1.27
C LEU A 132 7.21 -6.55 1.06
N LEU A 133 7.88 -5.53 1.61
CA LEU A 133 7.57 -4.12 1.44
C LEU A 133 8.73 -3.42 0.74
N ILE A 134 8.42 -2.69 -0.34
CA ILE A 134 9.34 -1.85 -1.09
C ILE A 134 9.01 -0.39 -0.79
N ARG A 135 10.02 0.35 -0.30
CA ARG A 135 9.95 1.80 -0.02
C ARG A 135 10.91 2.56 -0.91
N GLN A 136 10.71 3.86 -1.01
CA GLN A 136 11.49 4.77 -1.86
C GLN A 136 11.47 4.35 -3.32
N PHE A 137 10.33 3.80 -3.76
CA PHE A 137 10.11 3.32 -5.11
C PHE A 137 9.77 4.47 -6.07
N ASP A 138 10.63 5.49 -6.09
CA ASP A 138 10.48 6.69 -6.89
C ASP A 138 11.46 6.71 -8.04
N ALA A 139 10.94 6.54 -9.27
CA ALA A 139 11.69 6.53 -10.52
C ALA A 139 12.57 7.78 -10.77
N LYS A 140 12.36 8.87 -10.04
CA LYS A 140 13.08 10.14 -10.21
C LYS A 140 14.25 10.36 -9.26
N LYS A 141 14.34 9.60 -8.16
CA LYS A 141 15.43 9.75 -7.20
C LYS A 141 16.49 8.70 -7.52
N GLU A 142 17.74 9.12 -7.66
CA GLU A 142 18.93 8.24 -7.64
C GLU A 142 19.17 7.65 -6.24
N GLY A 143 18.10 7.35 -5.50
CA GLY A 143 18.16 6.72 -4.18
C GLY A 143 18.02 5.22 -4.31
N ASP A 144 18.60 4.50 -3.35
CA ASP A 144 18.45 3.06 -3.28
C ASP A 144 17.00 2.70 -2.96
N VAL A 145 16.45 1.76 -3.74
CA VAL A 145 15.16 1.14 -3.44
C VAL A 145 15.32 0.31 -2.18
N MET A 146 14.50 0.57 -1.16
CA MET A 146 14.62 -0.08 0.14
C MET A 146 13.64 -1.24 0.25
N GLU A 147 14.17 -2.44 0.49
CA GLU A 147 13.39 -3.67 0.67
C GLU A 147 13.32 -4.06 2.15
N TYR A 148 12.12 -4.34 2.64
CA TYR A 148 11.86 -4.86 3.98
C TYR A 148 11.18 -6.22 3.86
N SER A 149 11.79 -7.23 4.46
CA SER A 149 11.23 -8.58 4.57
C SER A 149 10.72 -8.83 5.98
N LEU A 150 9.46 -9.27 6.09
CA LEU A 150 8.82 -9.51 7.38
C LEU A 150 9.48 -10.68 8.11
N SER A 151 9.74 -11.80 7.43
CA SER A 151 10.47 -12.94 8.01
C SER A 151 11.82 -12.51 8.62
N LYS A 152 12.67 -11.82 7.85
CA LYS A 152 13.96 -11.32 8.35
C LYS A 152 13.80 -10.38 9.55
N LEU A 153 12.77 -9.52 9.53
CA LEU A 153 12.50 -8.59 10.63
C LEU A 153 12.09 -9.35 11.90
N LEU A 154 11.19 -10.32 11.79
CA LEU A 154 10.75 -11.17 12.89
C LEU A 154 11.92 -11.97 13.50
N ASP A 155 12.80 -12.50 12.64
CA ASP A 155 14.00 -13.22 13.07
C ASP A 155 14.98 -12.31 13.82
N ILE A 156 15.28 -11.12 13.30
CA ILE A 156 16.18 -10.16 13.95
C ILE A 156 15.61 -9.69 15.29
N LEU A 157 14.30 -9.45 15.35
CA LEU A 157 13.63 -8.99 16.57
C LEU A 157 13.33 -10.13 17.56
N GLN A 158 13.46 -11.39 17.13
CA GLN A 158 13.10 -12.59 17.91
C GLN A 158 11.64 -12.53 18.39
N LEU A 159 10.74 -12.17 17.47
CA LEU A 159 9.31 -12.02 17.73
C LEU A 159 8.48 -12.89 16.79
N THR A 160 7.34 -13.38 17.28
CA THR A 160 6.30 -13.90 16.40
C THR A 160 5.53 -12.76 15.72
N HIS A 161 4.82 -13.04 14.62
CA HIS A 161 4.00 -12.02 13.96
C HIS A 161 2.97 -11.36 14.91
N LYS A 162 2.36 -12.13 15.81
CA LYS A 162 1.41 -11.61 16.80
C LYS A 162 2.07 -10.65 17.79
N GLU A 163 3.26 -10.99 18.26
CA GLU A 163 4.07 -10.13 19.14
C GLU A 163 4.55 -8.88 18.40
N PHE A 164 4.87 -8.99 17.11
CA PHE A 164 5.23 -7.86 16.27
C PHE A 164 4.06 -6.88 16.07
N VAL A 165 2.83 -7.38 15.85
CA VAL A 165 1.63 -6.54 15.83
C VAL A 165 1.46 -5.79 17.15
N ASP A 166 1.65 -6.46 18.27
CA ASP A 166 1.59 -5.84 19.60
C ASP A 166 2.66 -4.77 19.78
N LEU A 167 3.88 -5.02 19.29
CA LEU A 167 4.93 -4.02 19.25
C LEU A 167 4.52 -2.81 18.42
N CYS A 168 4.01 -2.99 17.20
CA CYS A 168 3.54 -1.89 16.36
C CYS A 168 2.46 -1.03 17.04
N ILE A 169 1.51 -1.66 17.73
CA ILE A 169 0.49 -0.96 18.50
C ILE A 169 1.11 -0.14 19.64
N LEU A 170 2.10 -0.69 20.37
CA LEU A 170 2.81 0.03 21.43
C LEU A 170 3.63 1.22 20.92
N LEU A 171 4.26 1.08 19.75
CA LEU A 171 4.99 2.16 19.08
C LEU A 171 4.05 3.29 18.62
N GLY A 172 2.79 2.93 18.40
CA GLY A 172 1.71 3.80 17.95
C GLY A 172 1.31 3.46 16.53
N CYS A 173 0.06 3.10 16.35
CA CYS A 173 -0.58 2.92 15.04
C CYS A 173 -1.71 3.94 14.86
N ASP A 174 -2.33 3.96 13.68
CA ASP A 174 -3.44 4.87 13.39
C ASP A 174 -4.80 4.41 13.95
N TYR A 175 -4.91 3.18 14.47
CA TYR A 175 -6.18 2.57 14.85
C TYR A 175 -6.56 2.75 16.32
N CYS A 176 -5.61 3.10 17.19
CA CYS A 176 -5.84 3.34 18.61
C CYS A 176 -4.81 4.29 19.19
N GLU A 177 -5.05 4.73 20.44
CA GLU A 177 -4.07 5.51 21.20
C GLU A 177 -2.82 4.69 21.51
N LYS A 178 -1.78 5.35 22.07
CA LYS A 178 -0.54 4.70 22.51
C LYS A 178 -0.19 5.10 23.94
N ILE A 179 0.62 4.27 24.60
CA ILE A 179 1.16 4.59 25.91
C ILE A 179 2.14 5.76 25.79
N GLN A 180 1.79 6.90 26.39
CA GLN A 180 2.63 8.10 26.33
C GLN A 180 3.95 7.88 27.08
N GLY A 181 5.04 8.40 26.51
CA GLY A 181 6.40 8.23 27.06
C GLY A 181 7.05 6.86 26.81
N LEU A 182 6.33 5.89 26.22
CA LEU A 182 6.90 4.58 25.89
C LEU A 182 7.66 4.64 24.55
N GLY A 183 9.00 4.73 24.64
CA GLY A 183 9.87 4.75 23.46
C GLY A 183 10.14 3.37 22.85
N PRO A 184 10.67 3.32 21.61
CA PRO A 184 10.78 2.08 20.82
C PRO A 184 11.67 1.01 21.45
N ARG A 185 12.84 1.41 21.98
CA ARG A 185 13.76 0.49 22.66
C ARG A 185 13.13 -0.16 23.88
N ARG A 186 12.28 0.56 24.61
CA ARG A 186 11.63 0.05 25.81
C ARG A 186 10.42 -0.82 25.45
N ALA A 187 9.61 -0.40 24.48
CA ALA A 187 8.50 -1.20 23.94
C ALA A 187 8.99 -2.57 23.46
N LEU A 188 10.08 -2.59 22.67
CA LEU A 188 10.68 -3.84 22.17
C LEU A 188 11.10 -4.77 23.32
N LYS A 189 11.84 -4.26 24.32
CA LYS A 189 12.26 -5.06 25.49
C LYS A 189 11.07 -5.63 26.26
N LEU A 190 10.04 -4.82 26.46
CA LEU A 190 8.84 -5.24 27.18
C LEU A 190 8.08 -6.33 26.41
N ILE A 191 7.90 -6.19 25.10
CA ILE A 191 7.27 -7.24 24.29
C ILE A 191 8.12 -8.50 24.21
N GLN A 192 9.44 -8.39 24.07
CA GLN A 192 10.32 -9.56 24.08
C GLN A 192 10.22 -10.35 25.40
N GLN A 193 10.05 -9.66 26.53
CA GLN A 193 9.95 -10.26 27.86
C GLN A 193 8.54 -10.78 28.18
N TYR A 194 7.51 -10.00 27.90
CA TYR A 194 6.15 -10.24 28.35
C TYR A 194 5.20 -10.73 27.25
N LYS A 195 5.65 -10.71 25.98
CA LYS A 195 4.99 -11.25 24.78
C LYS A 195 3.69 -10.56 24.35
N THR A 196 2.87 -10.08 25.27
CA THR A 196 1.55 -9.48 24.99
C THR A 196 1.41 -8.07 25.53
N ILE A 197 0.58 -7.23 24.91
CA ILE A 197 0.23 -5.90 25.47
C ILE A 197 -0.38 -6.04 26.86
N GLU A 198 -1.22 -7.04 27.09
CA GLU A 198 -1.85 -7.34 28.37
C GLU A 198 -0.80 -7.46 29.48
N ASP A 199 0.23 -8.27 29.27
CA ASP A 199 1.29 -8.47 30.24
C ASP A 199 2.23 -7.26 30.35
N VAL A 200 2.49 -6.55 29.25
CA VAL A 200 3.26 -5.29 29.27
C VAL A 200 2.57 -4.25 30.16
N VAL A 201 1.24 -4.13 30.07
CA VAL A 201 0.43 -3.18 30.85
C VAL A 201 0.45 -3.48 32.36
N LEU A 202 0.66 -4.75 32.75
CA LEU A 202 0.83 -5.13 34.15
C LEU A 202 2.21 -4.72 34.72
N HIS A 203 3.24 -4.68 33.87
CA HIS A 203 4.63 -4.46 34.29
C HIS A 203 5.19 -3.07 33.98
N VAL A 204 4.42 -2.23 33.27
CA VAL A 204 4.82 -0.85 32.97
C VAL A 204 4.62 0.07 34.18
N ASN A 205 5.56 1.00 34.40
CA ASN A 205 5.43 2.00 35.45
C ASN A 205 4.37 3.04 35.05
N ARG A 206 3.16 2.90 35.60
CA ARG A 206 2.00 3.74 35.29
C ARG A 206 2.16 5.23 35.66
N LYS A 207 3.09 5.58 36.55
CA LYS A 207 3.37 6.99 36.89
C LYS A 207 4.12 7.71 35.77
N THR A 208 4.98 6.98 35.07
CA THR A 208 5.80 7.54 33.98
C THR A 208 5.20 7.25 32.61
N HIS A 209 4.41 6.18 32.49
CA HIS A 209 3.83 5.70 31.25
C HIS A 209 2.33 5.43 31.49
N PRO A 210 1.51 6.49 31.54
CA PRO A 210 0.08 6.33 31.80
C PRO A 210 -0.58 5.55 30.66
N ILE A 211 -1.40 4.57 31.03
CA ILE A 211 -2.18 3.77 30.08
C ILE A 211 -3.40 4.61 29.67
N PRO A 212 -3.73 4.69 28.37
CA PRO A 212 -4.89 5.45 27.94
C PRO A 212 -6.21 4.90 28.51
N VAL A 213 -7.16 5.81 28.78
CA VAL A 213 -8.47 5.42 29.33
C VAL A 213 -9.28 4.75 28.22
N SER A 214 -9.88 3.58 28.51
CA SER A 214 -10.63 2.79 27.53
C SER A 214 -9.79 2.47 26.28
N TRP A 215 -8.53 2.08 26.48
CA TRP A 215 -7.60 1.82 25.39
C TRP A 215 -8.04 0.64 24.51
N LYS A 216 -8.34 0.94 23.25
CA LYS A 216 -8.91 0.04 22.23
C LYS A 216 -7.89 -0.82 21.48
N TYR A 217 -6.82 -1.23 22.14
CA TYR A 217 -5.73 -1.95 21.47
C TYR A 217 -6.16 -3.34 20.97
N GLN A 218 -7.12 -4.02 21.62
CA GLN A 218 -7.59 -5.33 21.13
C GLN A 218 -8.29 -5.20 19.78
N GLU A 219 -8.99 -4.08 19.56
CA GLU A 219 -9.69 -3.79 18.30
C GLU A 219 -8.67 -3.54 17.18
N ALA A 220 -7.60 -2.78 17.46
CA ALA A 220 -6.49 -2.58 16.54
C ALA A 220 -5.75 -3.90 16.23
N ARG A 221 -5.46 -4.72 17.25
CA ARG A 221 -4.83 -6.04 17.08
C ARG A 221 -5.67 -6.94 16.19
N ARG A 222 -6.99 -6.97 16.43
CA ARG A 222 -7.93 -7.74 15.62
C ARG A 222 -7.88 -7.30 14.15
N LEU A 223 -7.85 -5.99 13.90
CA LEU A 223 -7.78 -5.43 12.56
C LEU A 223 -6.50 -5.84 11.81
N PHE A 224 -5.34 -5.87 12.48
CA PHE A 224 -4.09 -6.33 11.85
C PHE A 224 -4.05 -7.85 11.60
N LEU A 225 -4.64 -8.65 12.48
CA LEU A 225 -4.53 -10.11 12.43
C LEU A 225 -5.65 -10.81 11.66
N GLU A 226 -6.86 -10.25 11.65
CA GLU A 226 -8.00 -10.84 10.93
C GLU A 226 -7.97 -10.45 9.46
N THR A 227 -7.85 -11.47 8.60
CA THR A 227 -7.93 -11.27 7.15
C THR A 227 -9.40 -11.10 6.75
N GLN A 228 -9.71 -10.02 6.02
CA GLN A 228 -11.03 -9.90 5.42
C GLN A 228 -11.11 -10.88 4.24
N GLN A 229 -12.02 -11.85 4.32
CA GLN A 229 -12.34 -12.69 3.17
C GLN A 229 -12.99 -11.79 2.12
N SER A 230 -12.35 -11.67 0.97
CA SER A 230 -12.90 -10.98 -0.20
C SER A 230 -12.54 -11.78 -1.44
N ASP A 231 -13.47 -11.86 -2.37
CA ASP A 231 -13.18 -12.38 -3.70
C ASP A 231 -12.22 -11.42 -4.38
N GLN A 232 -10.97 -11.85 -4.53
CA GLN A 232 -9.95 -11.02 -5.14
C GLN A 232 -10.11 -11.04 -6.66
N PRO A 233 -10.07 -9.87 -7.32
CA PRO A 233 -10.21 -9.81 -8.77
C PRO A 233 -9.00 -10.41 -9.46
N ASP A 234 -9.23 -10.96 -10.65
CA ASP A 234 -8.13 -11.35 -11.54
C ASP A 234 -7.34 -10.12 -11.99
N LEU A 235 -6.02 -10.23 -11.90
CA LEU A 235 -5.10 -9.16 -12.27
C LEU A 235 -4.79 -9.26 -13.76
N ILE A 236 -5.42 -8.41 -14.55
CA ILE A 236 -5.26 -8.40 -16.01
C ILE A 236 -4.61 -7.09 -16.43
N TRP A 237 -3.47 -7.21 -17.12
CA TRP A 237 -2.82 -6.09 -17.80
C TRP A 237 -3.15 -6.16 -19.28
N THR A 238 -3.59 -5.03 -19.85
CA THR A 238 -3.94 -4.92 -21.26
C THR A 238 -2.99 -3.98 -21.97
N GLU A 239 -3.10 -3.93 -23.29
CA GLU A 239 -2.38 -2.94 -24.09
C GLU A 239 -2.89 -1.52 -23.80
N PRO A 240 -2.00 -0.52 -23.73
CA PRO A 240 -2.42 0.87 -23.57
C PRO A 240 -3.24 1.38 -24.75
N ASN A 241 -4.31 2.11 -24.46
CA ASN A 241 -5.04 2.91 -25.44
C ASN A 241 -4.33 4.27 -25.62
N GLU A 242 -3.32 4.30 -26.47
CA GLU A 242 -2.45 5.47 -26.66
C GLU A 242 -3.21 6.73 -27.10
N GLU A 243 -4.10 6.62 -28.09
CA GLU A 243 -4.79 7.80 -28.64
C GLU A 243 -5.73 8.44 -27.61
N GLU A 244 -6.52 7.64 -26.89
CA GLU A 244 -7.40 8.17 -25.86
C GLU A 244 -6.60 8.72 -24.66
N LEU A 245 -5.50 8.07 -24.28
CA LEU A 245 -4.61 8.55 -23.22
C LEU A 245 -3.98 9.90 -23.59
N VAL A 246 -3.52 10.05 -24.82
CA VAL A 246 -2.92 11.28 -25.32
C VAL A 246 -3.98 12.38 -25.43
N HIS A 247 -5.19 12.09 -25.91
CA HIS A 247 -6.31 13.04 -25.91
C HIS A 247 -6.62 13.51 -24.48
N PHE A 248 -6.84 12.59 -23.55
CA PHE A 248 -7.15 12.91 -22.16
C PHE A 248 -6.06 13.76 -21.50
N LEU A 249 -4.79 13.35 -21.60
CA LEU A 249 -3.71 14.05 -20.92
C LEU A 249 -3.33 15.36 -21.61
N CYS A 250 -3.20 15.40 -22.93
CA CYS A 250 -2.77 16.61 -23.64
C CYS A 250 -3.90 17.63 -23.82
N GLU A 251 -5.10 17.19 -24.20
CA GLU A 251 -6.19 18.09 -24.58
C GLU A 251 -7.04 18.50 -23.37
N GLU A 252 -7.46 17.53 -22.53
CA GLU A 252 -8.30 17.82 -21.36
C GLU A 252 -7.49 18.32 -20.15
N LYS A 253 -6.28 17.76 -19.92
CA LYS A 253 -5.46 18.06 -18.72
C LYS A 253 -4.23 18.92 -19.00
N HIS A 254 -3.94 19.25 -20.26
CA HIS A 254 -2.80 20.09 -20.69
C HIS A 254 -1.41 19.54 -20.26
N ILE A 255 -1.26 18.22 -20.16
CA ILE A 255 -0.02 17.50 -19.85
C ILE A 255 0.57 16.91 -21.14
N LYS A 256 1.77 17.34 -21.53
CA LYS A 256 2.42 16.89 -22.76
C LYS A 256 3.00 15.48 -22.61
N VAL A 257 2.34 14.47 -23.17
CA VAL A 257 2.78 13.07 -23.09
C VAL A 257 3.02 12.37 -24.44
N ARG A 258 2.56 12.94 -25.56
CA ARG A 258 2.60 12.30 -26.90
C ARG A 258 3.97 11.74 -27.27
N GLY A 259 5.02 12.55 -27.20
CA GLY A 259 6.38 12.09 -27.54
C GLY A 259 6.92 11.01 -26.60
N ARG A 260 6.42 10.92 -25.36
CA ARG A 260 6.80 9.86 -24.42
C ARG A 260 6.10 8.55 -24.74
N MET A 261 4.81 8.60 -25.08
CA MET A 261 4.03 7.44 -25.50
C MET A 261 4.56 6.83 -26.79
N GLN A 262 4.89 7.65 -27.79
CA GLN A 262 5.49 7.16 -29.03
C GLN A 262 6.80 6.38 -28.80
N LYS A 263 7.64 6.86 -27.88
CA LYS A 263 8.87 6.15 -27.48
C LYS A 263 8.56 4.83 -26.80
N PHE A 264 7.58 4.82 -25.89
CA PHE A 264 7.15 3.62 -25.20
C PHE A 264 6.56 2.58 -26.17
N HIS A 265 5.71 3.01 -27.11
CA HIS A 265 5.15 2.16 -28.15
C HIS A 265 6.23 1.54 -29.02
N LYS A 266 7.19 2.35 -29.47
CA LYS A 266 8.33 1.85 -30.26
C LYS A 266 9.13 0.80 -29.48
N MET A 267 9.41 1.05 -28.21
CA MET A 267 10.09 0.09 -27.33
C MET A 267 9.31 -1.22 -27.20
N LEU A 268 7.98 -1.18 -27.03
CA LEU A 268 7.15 -2.39 -26.98
C LEU A 268 7.19 -3.17 -28.29
N GLN A 269 7.15 -2.49 -29.43
CA GLN A 269 7.27 -3.14 -30.74
C GLN A 269 8.62 -3.82 -30.93
N GLU A 270 9.71 -3.15 -30.55
CA GLU A 270 11.08 -3.70 -30.60
C GLU A 270 11.19 -4.96 -29.74
N ARG A 271 10.71 -4.92 -28.48
CA ARG A 271 10.70 -6.08 -27.59
C ARG A 271 9.84 -7.24 -28.11
N ARG A 272 8.72 -6.97 -28.77
CA ARG A 272 7.89 -8.03 -29.38
C ARG A 272 8.63 -8.73 -30.51
N LYS A 273 9.27 -7.96 -31.40
CA LYS A 273 10.09 -8.52 -32.48
C LYS A 273 11.23 -9.37 -31.91
N GLU A 274 11.94 -8.87 -30.90
CA GLU A 274 13.00 -9.62 -30.22
C GLU A 274 12.48 -10.93 -29.59
N ARG A 275 11.28 -10.93 -28.98
CA ARG A 275 10.68 -12.14 -28.39
C ARG A 275 10.22 -13.15 -29.44
N GLU A 276 9.68 -12.68 -30.56
CA GLU A 276 9.28 -13.52 -31.70
C GLU A 276 10.50 -14.16 -32.38
N GLU A 277 11.59 -13.39 -32.53
CA GLU A 277 12.87 -13.86 -33.07
C GLU A 277 13.62 -14.79 -32.10
N ASN A 278 13.56 -14.52 -30.79
CA ASN A 278 14.22 -15.29 -29.72
C ASN A 278 13.31 -16.32 -29.03
N SER A 279 12.30 -16.88 -29.73
CA SER A 279 11.26 -17.78 -29.18
C SER A 279 11.71 -19.10 -28.51
N LYS A 280 12.98 -19.24 -28.14
CA LYS A 280 13.51 -20.31 -27.29
C LYS A 280 14.20 -19.72 -26.06
N GLN A 281 13.39 -19.55 -25.00
CA GLN A 281 13.81 -19.45 -23.59
C GLN A 281 14.30 -18.06 -23.14
N ALA A 282 13.57 -17.45 -22.18
CA ALA A 282 14.06 -16.28 -21.43
C ALA A 282 15.41 -16.64 -20.80
N ARG A 283 16.46 -15.87 -21.08
CA ARG A 283 17.80 -16.20 -20.63
C ARG A 283 17.98 -15.72 -19.21
N MET A 284 18.69 -16.51 -18.40
CA MET A 284 19.01 -16.13 -17.02
C MET A 284 19.72 -14.76 -16.97
N GLU A 285 20.50 -14.44 -18.01
CA GLU A 285 21.19 -13.16 -18.24
C GLU A 285 20.25 -11.94 -18.35
N ASP A 286 18.98 -12.13 -18.71
CA ASP A 286 17.98 -11.05 -18.78
C ASP A 286 17.54 -10.59 -17.38
N PHE A 287 17.72 -11.45 -16.37
CA PHE A 287 17.34 -11.19 -14.97
C PHE A 287 18.53 -10.78 -14.09
N PHE A 288 19.76 -11.11 -14.50
CA PHE A 288 20.96 -10.81 -13.73
C PHE A 288 21.88 -9.88 -14.51
N ARG A 289 22.28 -8.75 -13.90
CA ARG A 289 23.37 -7.93 -14.45
C ARG A 289 24.63 -8.79 -14.54
N VAL A 290 25.21 -8.88 -15.74
CA VAL A 290 26.53 -9.50 -15.96
C VAL A 290 27.59 -8.68 -15.22
N THR A 291 27.88 -9.05 -13.97
CA THR A 291 29.01 -8.49 -13.23
C THR A 291 30.29 -9.10 -13.77
N ARG A 292 31.13 -8.30 -14.45
CA ARG A 292 32.49 -8.71 -14.82
C ARG A 292 33.22 -9.15 -13.54
N ARG A 293 33.73 -10.38 -13.52
CA ARG A 293 34.67 -10.85 -12.50
C ARG A 293 35.81 -9.83 -12.39
N ARG A 294 35.94 -9.17 -11.24
CA ARG A 294 37.21 -8.53 -10.88
C ARG A 294 38.22 -9.66 -10.75
N GLN A 295 39.18 -9.70 -11.68
CA GLN A 295 40.41 -10.47 -11.53
C GLN A 295 41.24 -9.88 -10.39
#